data_AF-A0A2N3CQD1-F1
#
_entry.id   AF-A0A2N3CQD1-F1
#
_cell.length_a   1.000
_cell.length_b   1.000
_cell.length_c   1.000
_cell.angle_alpha   90.00
_cell.angle_beta   90.00
_cell.angle_gamma   90.00
#
_symmetry.space_group_name_H-M   'P 1'
#
loop_
_entity.id
_entity.type
_entity.pdbx_description
1 polymer ?
#
loop_
_entity_poly.entity_id
_entity_poly.type
_entity_poly.pdbx_seq_one_letter_code
_entity_poly.pdbx_strand_id
1 'polypeptide(L)'
;EATRVVMYDENGHEVELPQARISSVGPAAMVESGKSDEVMAAETFEEGHRPANIIEAAAQGTQTGVKLAVAVGAMVMVFVALVALANGALAGVGGGVVGFADQIGAPFAPATAEWLANISFQKLLGYLFAPVMFLIGISDWDQAQIAGGLFGTKIVLNEFVAFIDLGAMQAGELTARSRAIITFALCGFANFSSIAIQMAVTGGLAPNQRPVIARLGLKALAAGSLANLMSAALAGLFLPL
;
A
#
# COMPACT_ATOMS: atom_id res chain seq x y z
N GLU A 1 6.23 -1.45 -38.38
CA GLU A 1 7.55 -1.09 -38.95
C GLU A 1 8.26 -0.33 -37.84
N ALA A 2 9.36 -0.86 -37.30
CA ALA A 2 9.95 -0.29 -36.08
C ALA A 2 10.68 1.02 -36.41
N THR A 3 10.48 2.07 -35.62
CA THR A 3 11.10 3.38 -35.82
C THR A 3 12.62 3.26 -35.59
N ARG A 4 13.41 3.50 -36.65
CA ARG A 4 14.88 3.48 -36.61
C ARG A 4 15.37 4.77 -35.94
N VAL A 5 16.04 4.65 -34.79
CA VAL A 5 16.62 5.79 -34.07
C VAL A 5 18.14 5.76 -34.29
N VAL A 6 18.64 6.80 -34.95
CA VAL A 6 20.04 6.93 -35.35
C VAL A 6 20.65 8.20 -34.79
N MET A 7 21.89 8.10 -34.30
CA MET A 7 22.72 9.24 -33.94
C MET A 7 23.96 9.28 -34.83
N TYR A 8 24.58 10.45 -34.94
CA TYR A 8 25.84 10.63 -35.66
C TYR A 8 26.98 10.75 -34.65
N ASP A 9 28.07 10.01 -34.86
CA ASP A 9 29.28 10.16 -34.05
C ASP A 9 30.04 11.46 -34.40
N GLU A 10 31.12 11.75 -33.67
CA GLU A 10 31.94 12.95 -33.89
C GLU A 10 32.62 12.99 -35.27
N ASN A 11 32.65 11.87 -35.98
CA ASN A 11 33.18 11.74 -37.34
C ASN A 11 32.06 11.72 -38.41
N GLY A 12 30.80 11.90 -38.01
CA GLY A 12 29.64 11.92 -38.90
C GLY A 12 29.15 10.56 -39.37
N HIS A 13 29.58 9.46 -38.74
CA HIS A 13 29.06 8.13 -39.06
C HIS A 13 27.71 7.89 -38.40
N GLU A 14 26.78 7.30 -39.15
CA GLU A 14 25.48 6.89 -38.64
C GLU A 14 25.66 5.69 -37.69
N VAL A 15 25.45 5.93 -36.40
CA VAL A 15 25.43 4.91 -35.36
C VAL A 15 23.98 4.62 -35.02
N GLU A 16 23.52 3.44 -35.45
CA GLU A 16 22.22 2.94 -35.05
C GLU A 16 22.25 2.62 -33.56
N LEU A 17 21.45 3.35 -32.78
CA LEU A 17 21.37 3.09 -31.37
C LEU A 17 20.70 1.74 -31.16
N PRO A 18 21.24 0.86 -30.30
CA PRO A 18 20.51 -0.33 -29.91
C PRO A 18 19.18 0.13 -29.32
N GLN A 19 18.06 -0.21 -29.98
CA GLN A 19 16.73 -0.08 -29.38
C GLN A 19 16.85 -0.69 -28.00
N ALA A 20 16.64 0.13 -26.96
CA ALA A 20 16.96 -0.21 -25.58
C ALA A 20 16.58 -1.66 -25.34
N ARG A 21 17.54 -2.49 -24.92
CA ARG A 21 17.28 -3.90 -24.64
C ARG A 21 16.32 -3.93 -23.45
N ILE A 22 15.04 -3.81 -23.72
CA ILE A 22 13.97 -4.00 -22.75
C ILE A 22 14.22 -5.41 -22.22
N SER A 23 14.45 -5.53 -20.92
CA SER A 23 14.71 -6.78 -20.21
C SER A 23 13.45 -7.67 -20.16
N SER A 24 12.78 -7.87 -21.29
CA SER A 24 11.59 -8.70 -21.45
C SER A 24 11.88 -10.07 -22.06
N VAL A 25 13.12 -10.34 -22.48
CA VAL A 25 13.48 -11.60 -23.14
C VAL A 25 14.69 -12.27 -22.48
N GLY A 26 14.44 -13.46 -21.92
CA GLY A 26 15.41 -14.33 -21.30
C GLY A 26 14.76 -15.24 -20.25
N PRO A 27 15.40 -16.35 -19.84
CA PRO A 27 14.85 -17.29 -18.85
C PRO A 27 14.62 -16.69 -17.46
N ALA A 28 15.06 -15.45 -17.21
CA ALA A 28 14.82 -14.67 -16.00
C ALA A 28 13.73 -13.58 -16.16
N ALA A 29 13.04 -13.51 -17.30
CA ALA A 29 11.97 -12.54 -17.53
C ALA A 29 10.74 -12.88 -16.68
N MET A 30 10.37 -11.98 -15.77
CA MET A 30 9.29 -12.19 -14.79
C MET A 30 7.89 -11.76 -15.27
N VAL A 31 7.76 -11.29 -16.53
CA VAL A 31 6.46 -10.96 -17.17
C VAL A 31 6.50 -11.21 -18.68
N GLU A 32 5.30 -11.38 -19.26
CA GLU A 32 4.92 -12.11 -20.49
C GLU A 32 5.91 -12.24 -21.65
N SER A 33 5.92 -13.45 -22.25
CA SER A 33 6.56 -13.74 -23.52
C SER A 33 5.84 -13.02 -24.67
N GLY A 34 6.48 -12.00 -25.22
CA GLY A 34 6.03 -11.24 -26.39
C GLY A 34 6.87 -9.98 -26.57
N LYS A 35 6.87 -9.40 -27.77
CA LYS A 35 7.36 -8.02 -27.92
C LYS A 35 6.53 -7.16 -26.98
N SER A 36 7.17 -6.41 -26.09
CA SER A 36 6.49 -5.41 -25.27
C SER A 36 5.77 -4.44 -26.19
N ASP A 37 4.45 -4.31 -26.04
CA ASP A 37 3.67 -3.32 -26.78
C ASP A 37 4.31 -1.94 -26.56
N GLU A 38 4.57 -1.21 -27.65
CA GLU A 38 5.05 0.16 -27.54
C GLU A 38 4.05 0.97 -26.71
N VAL A 39 4.54 1.59 -25.64
CA VAL A 39 3.72 2.43 -24.78
C VAL A 39 3.39 3.68 -25.58
N MET A 40 2.16 3.76 -26.05
CA MET A 40 1.62 4.99 -26.61
C MET A 40 1.33 5.92 -25.44
N ALA A 41 2.35 6.68 -25.05
CA ALA A 41 2.16 7.79 -24.13
C ALA A 41 1.14 8.75 -24.75
N ALA A 42 0.10 9.09 -24.01
CA ALA A 42 -0.78 10.18 -24.38
C ALA A 42 0.10 11.44 -24.51
N GLU A 43 0.05 12.09 -25.68
CA GLU A 43 0.85 13.28 -25.98
C GLU A 43 0.57 14.44 -25.01
N THR A 44 -0.56 14.40 -24.31
CA THR A 44 -1.02 15.45 -23.40
C THR A 44 -1.82 14.87 -22.25
N PHE A 45 -1.21 14.83 -21.06
CA PHE A 45 -1.91 14.72 -19.78
C PHE A 45 -1.95 16.03 -19.00
N GLU A 46 -1.36 17.08 -19.55
CA GLU A 46 -1.46 18.43 -19.05
C GLU A 46 -2.24 19.27 -20.06
N GLU A 47 -3.47 19.64 -19.70
CA GLU A 47 -4.00 20.97 -20.05
C GLU A 47 -3.23 22.10 -19.33
N GLY A 48 -2.18 21.77 -18.56
CA GLY A 48 -1.37 22.70 -17.79
C GLY A 48 -0.30 23.38 -18.65
N HIS A 49 -0.47 24.68 -18.87
CA HIS A 49 0.61 25.56 -19.28
C HIS A 49 1.80 25.41 -18.32
N ARG A 50 3.01 25.19 -18.85
CA ARG A 50 4.24 25.21 -18.07
C ARG A 50 4.33 26.56 -17.33
N PRO A 51 4.51 26.58 -16.00
CA PRO A 51 4.45 27.82 -15.24
C PRO A 51 5.53 28.80 -15.72
N ALA A 52 5.16 30.08 -15.88
CA ALA A 52 6.05 31.10 -16.41
C ALA A 52 7.13 31.53 -15.41
N ASN A 53 6.89 31.38 -14.11
CA ASN A 53 7.84 31.73 -13.05
C ASN A 53 7.58 30.92 -11.76
N ILE A 54 8.47 31.08 -10.77
CA ILE A 54 8.40 30.39 -9.48
C ILE A 54 7.13 30.70 -8.68
N ILE A 55 6.57 31.91 -8.83
CA ILE A 55 5.35 32.31 -8.13
C ILE A 55 4.15 31.57 -8.71
N GLU A 56 4.05 31.49 -10.04
CA GLU A 56 3.01 30.72 -10.70
C GLU A 56 3.13 29.22 -10.40
N ALA A 57 4.35 28.66 -10.43
CA ALA A 57 4.58 27.26 -10.05
C ALA A 57 4.13 26.97 -8.60
N ALA A 58 4.44 27.88 -7.66
CA ALA A 58 3.99 27.76 -6.28
C ALA A 58 2.46 27.86 -6.15
N ALA A 59 1.82 28.76 -6.90
CA ALA A 59 0.37 28.91 -6.91
C ALA A 59 -0.33 27.66 -7.47
N GLN A 60 0.13 27.14 -8.62
CA GLN A 60 -0.39 25.92 -9.22
C GLN A 60 -0.19 24.69 -8.32
N GLY A 61 1.00 24.55 -7.72
CA GLY A 61 1.29 23.49 -6.75
C GLY A 61 0.40 23.56 -5.52
N THR A 62 0.13 24.76 -5.00
CA THR A 62 -0.79 24.96 -3.87
C THR A 62 -2.21 24.53 -4.21
N GLN A 63 -2.74 24.91 -5.37
CA GLN A 63 -4.09 24.52 -5.80
C GLN A 63 -4.22 23.00 -5.96
N THR A 64 -3.20 22.35 -6.52
CA THR A 64 -3.14 20.89 -6.65
C THR A 64 -3.08 20.23 -5.27
N GLY A 65 -2.24 20.75 -4.38
CA GLY A 65 -2.11 20.28 -3.00
C GLY A 65 -3.41 20.40 -2.20
N VAL A 66 -4.15 21.50 -2.31
CA VAL A 66 -5.44 21.68 -1.64
C VAL A 66 -6.46 20.65 -2.13
N LYS A 67 -6.56 20.42 -3.45
CA LYS A 67 -7.46 19.39 -4.00
C LYS A 67 -7.12 18.01 -3.45
N LEU A 68 -5.83 17.66 -3.43
CA LEU A 68 -5.36 16.38 -2.88
C LEU A 68 -5.66 16.27 -1.37
N ALA A 69 -5.40 17.31 -0.60
CA ALA A 69 -5.63 17.32 0.84
C ALA A 69 -7.11 17.11 1.20
N VAL A 70 -8.02 17.81 0.51
CA VAL A 70 -9.48 17.66 0.72
C VAL A 70 -9.93 16.25 0.33
N ALA A 71 -9.46 15.72 -0.81
CA ALA A 71 -9.81 14.38 -1.27
C ALA A 71 -9.35 13.30 -0.28
N VAL A 72 -8.09 13.36 0.18
CA VAL A 72 -7.54 12.42 1.16
C VAL A 72 -8.27 12.56 2.51
N GLY A 73 -8.51 13.79 2.98
CA GLY A 73 -9.22 14.02 4.24
C GLY A 73 -10.64 13.45 4.24
N ALA A 74 -11.40 13.68 3.16
CA ALA A 74 -12.74 13.12 3.00
C ALA A 74 -12.72 11.58 2.96
N MET A 75 -11.77 11.00 2.20
CA MET A 75 -11.60 9.55 2.10
C MET A 75 -11.28 8.91 3.46
N VAL A 76 -10.33 9.48 4.21
CA VAL A 76 -9.95 9.00 5.55
C VAL A 76 -11.14 9.05 6.50
N MET A 77 -11.91 10.15 6.52
CA MET A 77 -13.10 10.28 7.36
C MET A 77 -14.13 9.18 7.09
N VAL A 78 -14.41 8.89 5.82
CA VAL A 78 -15.36 7.84 5.42
C VAL A 78 -14.85 6.46 5.86
N PHE A 79 -13.58 6.14 5.59
CA PHE A 79 -13.05 4.81 5.95
C PHE A 79 -12.95 4.59 7.45
N VAL A 80 -12.52 5.59 8.22
CA VAL A 80 -12.52 5.49 9.70
C VAL A 80 -13.92 5.22 10.23
N ALA A 81 -14.95 5.91 9.70
CA ALA A 81 -16.34 5.68 10.08
C ALA A 81 -16.83 4.26 9.71
N LEU A 82 -16.49 3.77 8.51
CA LEU A 82 -16.86 2.42 8.07
C LEU A 82 -16.17 1.33 8.90
N VAL A 83 -14.90 1.52 9.25
CA VAL A 83 -14.17 0.61 10.14
C VAL A 83 -14.77 0.61 11.53
N ALA A 84 -15.10 1.78 12.08
CA ALA A 84 -15.77 1.89 13.37
C ALA A 84 -17.11 1.16 13.37
N LEU A 85 -17.91 1.31 12.31
CA LEU A 85 -19.16 0.57 12.12
C LEU A 85 -18.93 -0.94 12.03
N ALA A 86 -17.97 -1.39 11.22
CA ALA A 86 -17.64 -2.80 11.07
C ALA A 86 -17.16 -3.41 12.40
N ASN A 87 -16.31 -2.69 13.15
CA ASN A 87 -15.86 -3.10 14.47
C ASN A 87 -17.00 -3.19 15.47
N GLY A 88 -17.90 -2.20 15.48
CA GLY A 88 -19.11 -2.24 16.32
C GLY A 88 -20.00 -3.44 15.98
N ALA A 89 -20.20 -3.74 14.70
CA ALA A 89 -20.97 -4.90 14.27
C ALA A 89 -20.29 -6.23 14.66
N LEU A 90 -18.99 -6.35 14.44
CA LEU A 90 -18.19 -7.52 14.80
C LEU A 90 -18.21 -7.78 16.31
N ALA A 91 -17.96 -6.75 17.13
CA ALA A 91 -18.04 -6.84 18.58
C ALA A 91 -19.46 -7.17 19.06
N GLY A 92 -20.50 -6.59 18.43
CA GLY A 92 -21.90 -6.90 18.74
C GLY A 92 -22.25 -8.37 18.48
N VAL A 93 -21.84 -8.91 17.34
CA VAL A 93 -22.02 -10.33 17.01
C VAL A 93 -21.23 -11.21 17.97
N GLY A 94 -19.95 -10.88 18.21
CA GLY A 94 -19.08 -11.64 19.10
C GLY A 94 -19.59 -11.67 20.54
N GLY A 95 -19.99 -10.53 21.09
CA GLY A 95 -20.62 -10.43 22.41
C GLY A 95 -21.95 -11.17 22.49
N GLY A 96 -22.77 -11.14 21.43
CA GLY A 96 -24.00 -11.91 21.34
C GLY A 96 -23.77 -13.43 21.40
N VAL A 97 -22.73 -13.93 20.72
CA VAL A 97 -22.33 -15.34 20.77
C VAL A 97 -21.86 -15.74 22.17
N VAL A 98 -21.06 -14.90 22.83
CA VAL A 98 -20.62 -15.13 24.22
C VAL A 98 -21.82 -15.19 25.17
N GLY A 99 -22.74 -14.21 25.07
CA GLY A 99 -23.93 -14.16 25.91
C GLY A 99 -24.88 -15.34 25.69
N PHE A 100 -25.05 -15.78 24.44
CA PHE A 100 -25.85 -16.97 24.13
C PHE A 100 -25.23 -18.25 24.70
N ALA A 101 -23.91 -18.42 24.59
CA ALA A 101 -23.18 -19.57 25.13
C ALA A 101 -23.32 -19.68 26.66
N ASP A 102 -23.29 -18.55 27.36
CA ASP A 102 -23.53 -18.47 28.80
C ASP A 102 -24.98 -18.88 29.16
N GLN A 103 -25.97 -18.40 28.39
CA GLN A 103 -27.39 -18.73 28.59
C GLN A 103 -27.71 -20.22 28.41
N ILE A 104 -27.04 -20.91 27.48
CA ILE A 104 -27.25 -22.36 27.25
C ILE A 104 -26.41 -23.23 28.20
N GLY A 105 -25.72 -22.65 29.18
CA GLY A 105 -24.92 -23.37 30.17
C GLY A 105 -23.60 -23.93 29.61
N ALA A 106 -23.11 -23.41 28.48
CA ALA A 106 -21.85 -23.80 27.85
C ALA A 106 -20.92 -22.58 27.69
N PRO A 107 -20.50 -21.92 28.79
CA PRO A 107 -19.71 -20.70 28.71
C PRO A 107 -18.34 -20.96 28.09
N PHE A 108 -17.87 -20.01 27.30
CA PHE A 108 -16.50 -20.00 26.80
C PHE A 108 -15.51 -19.74 27.95
N ALA A 109 -14.25 -20.16 27.76
CA ALA A 109 -13.19 -19.80 28.69
C ALA A 109 -13.01 -18.27 28.76
N PRO A 110 -12.59 -17.68 29.90
CA PRO A 110 -12.55 -16.22 30.08
C PRO A 110 -11.80 -15.47 28.98
N ALA A 111 -10.62 -15.96 28.61
CA ALA A 111 -9.80 -15.35 27.54
C ALA A 111 -10.48 -15.41 26.16
N THR A 112 -11.15 -16.51 25.84
CA THR A 112 -11.87 -16.66 24.57
C THR A 112 -13.14 -15.83 24.53
N ALA A 113 -13.84 -15.69 25.66
CA ALA A 113 -15.01 -14.84 25.78
C ALA A 113 -14.63 -13.36 25.60
N GLU A 114 -13.56 -12.90 26.23
CA GLU A 114 -13.05 -11.53 26.10
C GLU A 114 -12.59 -11.23 24.67
N TRP A 115 -11.85 -12.16 24.05
CA TRP A 115 -11.41 -12.01 22.66
C TRP A 115 -12.59 -11.90 21.69
N LEU A 116 -13.60 -12.77 21.85
CA LEU A 116 -14.76 -12.81 20.97
C LEU A 116 -15.66 -11.58 21.19
N ALA A 117 -15.86 -11.14 22.43
CA ALA A 117 -16.63 -9.95 22.74
C ALA A 117 -15.99 -8.66 22.21
N ASN A 118 -14.65 -8.61 22.14
CA ASN A 118 -13.90 -7.46 21.65
C ASN A 118 -13.25 -7.73 20.28
N ILE A 119 -13.88 -8.57 19.45
CA ILE A 119 -13.36 -8.87 18.12
C ILE A 119 -13.48 -7.63 17.22
N SER A 120 -12.42 -7.35 16.47
CA SER A 120 -12.35 -6.20 15.56
C SER A 120 -11.70 -6.60 14.26
N PHE A 121 -11.93 -5.79 13.22
CA PHE A 121 -11.31 -5.96 11.91
C PHE A 121 -9.78 -5.96 12.01
N GLN A 122 -9.21 -5.03 12.79
CA GLN A 122 -7.78 -4.96 13.03
C GLN A 122 -7.24 -6.21 13.74
N LYS A 123 -7.97 -6.77 14.72
CA LYS A 123 -7.54 -8.01 15.39
C LYS A 123 -7.51 -9.19 14.42
N LEU A 124 -8.52 -9.32 13.55
CA LEU A 124 -8.55 -10.37 12.53
C LEU A 124 -7.33 -10.29 11.60
N LEU A 125 -7.03 -9.09 11.11
CA LEU A 125 -5.84 -8.86 10.29
C LEU A 125 -4.53 -9.03 11.08
N GLY A 126 -4.55 -8.69 12.36
CA GLY A 126 -3.45 -8.92 13.30
C GLY A 126 -3.06 -10.38 13.39
N TYR A 127 -4.03 -11.27 13.59
CA TYR A 127 -3.77 -12.71 13.57
C TYR A 127 -3.25 -13.21 12.21
N LEU A 128 -3.78 -12.66 11.11
CA LEU A 128 -3.38 -13.05 9.76
C LEU A 128 -1.92 -12.65 9.44
N PHE A 129 -1.52 -11.44 9.81
CA PHE A 129 -0.21 -10.88 9.45
C PHE A 129 0.84 -10.96 10.57
N ALA A 130 0.48 -11.34 11.79
CA ALA A 130 1.42 -11.54 12.90
C ALA A 130 2.63 -12.42 12.54
N PRO A 131 2.47 -13.56 11.84
CA PRO A 131 3.64 -14.37 11.45
C PRO A 131 4.63 -13.61 10.59
N VAL A 132 4.14 -12.77 9.67
CA VAL A 132 4.99 -11.93 8.80
C VAL A 132 5.70 -10.85 9.62
N MET A 133 4.98 -10.20 10.53
CA MET A 133 5.54 -9.16 11.40
C MET A 133 6.62 -9.70 12.35
N PHE A 134 6.40 -10.91 12.85
CA PHE A 134 7.37 -11.62 13.67
C PHE A 134 8.67 -11.89 12.88
N LEU A 135 8.54 -12.37 11.64
CA LEU A 135 9.68 -12.69 10.78
C LEU A 135 10.52 -11.47 10.38
N ILE A 136 9.94 -10.27 10.35
CA ILE A 136 10.68 -9.03 10.01
C ILE A 136 11.31 -8.32 11.23
N GLY A 137 11.29 -8.95 12.40
CA GLY A 137 12.08 -8.49 13.57
C GLY A 137 11.27 -7.91 14.74
N ILE A 138 9.95 -8.09 14.76
CA ILE A 138 9.11 -7.82 15.94
C ILE A 138 9.01 -9.11 16.76
N SER A 139 9.94 -9.30 17.70
CA SER A 139 10.10 -10.56 18.45
C SER A 139 9.04 -10.81 19.53
N ASP A 140 8.25 -9.80 19.88
CA ASP A 140 7.13 -9.92 20.82
C ASP A 140 5.85 -10.25 20.04
N TRP A 141 5.19 -11.35 20.40
CA TRP A 141 4.05 -11.85 19.64
C TRP A 141 2.83 -10.92 19.72
N ASP A 142 2.59 -10.31 20.87
CA ASP A 142 1.46 -9.40 21.07
C ASP A 142 1.68 -8.12 20.23
N GLN A 143 2.91 -7.60 20.22
CA GLN A 143 3.28 -6.49 19.35
C GLN A 143 3.25 -6.87 17.86
N ALA A 144 3.58 -8.12 17.51
CA ALA A 144 3.47 -8.62 16.14
C ALA A 144 2.01 -8.70 15.67
N GLN A 145 1.07 -9.06 16.56
CA GLN A 145 -0.37 -9.00 16.28
C GLN A 145 -0.87 -7.57 16.08
N ILE A 146 -0.43 -6.63 16.92
CA ILE A 146 -0.74 -5.20 16.73
C ILE A 146 -0.19 -4.70 15.38
N ALA A 147 1.08 -4.98 15.10
CA ALA A 147 1.74 -4.63 13.84
C ALA A 147 1.03 -5.23 12.63
N GLY A 148 0.58 -6.48 12.74
CA GLY A 148 -0.14 -7.17 11.68
C GLY A 148 -1.50 -6.52 11.41
N GLY A 149 -2.16 -6.04 12.45
CA GLY A 149 -3.40 -5.29 12.36
C GLY A 149 -3.20 -3.99 11.58
N LEU A 150 -2.18 -3.21 11.95
CA LEU A 150 -1.83 -1.95 11.27
C LEU A 150 -1.45 -2.18 9.80
N PHE A 151 -0.63 -3.19 9.52
CA PHE A 151 -0.23 -3.51 8.15
C PHE A 151 -1.40 -4.00 7.30
N GLY A 152 -2.29 -4.82 7.87
CA GLY A 152 -3.51 -5.23 7.21
C GLY A 152 -4.46 -4.05 6.93
N THR A 153 -4.64 -3.15 7.91
CA THR A 153 -5.40 -1.90 7.74
C THR A 153 -4.85 -1.10 6.56
N LYS A 154 -3.52 -1.01 6.43
CA LYS A 154 -2.88 -0.38 5.27
C LYS A 154 -3.28 -1.05 3.96
N ILE A 155 -3.19 -2.37 3.86
CA ILE A 155 -3.47 -3.11 2.61
C ILE A 155 -4.94 -2.92 2.18
N VAL A 156 -5.86 -3.05 3.13
CA VAL A 156 -7.30 -3.04 2.85
C VAL A 156 -7.83 -1.62 2.64
N LEU A 157 -7.40 -0.68 3.47
CA LEU A 157 -7.90 0.70 3.45
C LEU A 157 -6.87 1.62 2.82
N ASN A 158 -5.87 2.04 3.60
CA ASN A 158 -4.72 2.84 3.18
C ASN A 158 -3.77 3.04 4.38
N GLU A 159 -2.56 3.48 4.05
CA GLU A 159 -1.49 3.80 5.00
C GLU A 159 -1.80 5.01 5.89
N PHE A 160 -2.57 6.00 5.43
CA PHE A 160 -2.95 7.15 6.26
C PHE A 160 -3.76 6.73 7.49
N VAL A 161 -4.76 5.87 7.32
CA VAL A 161 -5.56 5.33 8.43
C VAL A 161 -4.65 4.52 9.37
N ALA A 162 -3.77 3.68 8.83
CA ALA A 162 -2.83 2.90 9.65
C ALA A 162 -1.85 3.80 10.43
N PHE A 163 -1.40 4.92 9.87
CA PHE A 163 -0.54 5.89 10.56
C PHE A 163 -1.28 6.67 11.64
N ILE A 164 -2.57 7.00 11.44
CA ILE A 164 -3.40 7.60 12.48
C ILE A 164 -3.54 6.65 13.66
N ASP A 165 -3.85 5.37 13.39
CA ASP A 165 -3.95 4.34 14.43
C ASP A 165 -2.61 4.18 15.18
N LEU A 166 -1.48 4.09 14.46
CA LEU A 166 -0.14 4.02 15.07
C LEU A 166 0.19 5.25 15.92
N GLY A 167 -0.21 6.45 15.46
CA GLY A 167 0.03 7.72 16.14
C GLY A 167 -0.84 7.91 17.39
N ALA A 168 -2.00 7.25 17.46
CA ALA A 168 -2.90 7.28 18.60
C ALA A 168 -2.47 6.32 19.74
N MET A 169 -1.54 5.40 19.48
CA MET A 169 -1.07 4.43 20.48
C MET A 169 -0.27 5.11 21.62
N GLN A 170 -0.55 4.69 22.84
CA GLN A 170 0.04 5.22 24.05
C GLN A 170 1.50 4.73 24.25
N ALA A 171 2.20 5.39 25.16
CA ALA A 171 3.52 4.95 25.58
C ALA A 171 3.42 3.59 26.31
N GLY A 172 4.22 2.61 25.89
CA GLY A 172 4.25 1.27 26.47
C GLY A 172 3.50 0.20 25.68
N GLU A 173 2.62 0.56 24.74
CA GLU A 173 1.94 -0.42 23.87
C GLU A 173 2.89 -1.05 22.83
N LEU A 174 3.90 -0.30 22.40
CA LEU A 174 4.93 -0.74 21.48
C LEU A 174 6.31 -0.32 22.00
N THR A 175 7.30 -1.18 21.83
CA THR A 175 8.69 -0.79 22.01
C THR A 175 9.10 0.24 20.94
N ALA A 176 10.12 1.05 21.22
CA ALA A 176 10.66 1.99 20.24
C ALA A 176 11.13 1.27 18.95
N ARG A 177 11.71 0.07 19.11
CA ARG A 177 12.11 -0.82 18.02
C ARG A 177 10.91 -1.23 17.16
N SER A 178 9.86 -1.81 17.76
CA SER A 178 8.66 -2.25 17.03
C SER A 178 7.98 -1.07 16.33
N ARG A 179 7.83 0.07 17.00
CA ARG A 179 7.25 1.29 16.40
C ARG A 179 8.04 1.74 15.16
N ALA A 180 9.37 1.68 15.21
CA ALA A 180 10.21 2.01 14.06
C ALA A 180 10.03 1.00 12.92
N ILE A 181 10.06 -0.30 13.19
CA ILE A 181 9.83 -1.35 12.17
C ILE A 181 8.45 -1.18 11.52
N ILE A 182 7.40 -0.97 12.30
CA ILE A 182 6.04 -0.72 11.81
C ILE A 182 6.02 0.52 10.91
N THR A 183 6.69 1.60 11.30
CA THR A 183 6.78 2.82 10.48
C THR A 183 7.31 2.53 9.08
N PHE A 184 8.37 1.73 8.97
CA PHE A 184 8.92 1.30 7.67
C PHE A 184 7.94 0.38 6.92
N ALA A 185 7.28 -0.55 7.60
CA ALA A 185 6.32 -1.46 6.97
C ALA A 185 5.10 -0.71 6.40
N LEU A 186 4.67 0.35 7.09
CA LEU A 186 3.55 1.19 6.68
C LEU A 186 3.92 2.19 5.56
N CYS A 187 5.20 2.56 5.44
CA CYS A 187 5.66 3.57 4.48
C CYS A 187 5.56 3.11 3.00
N GLY A 188 4.38 3.25 2.41
CA GLY A 188 4.15 3.03 0.98
C GLY A 188 2.67 2.89 0.62
N PHE A 189 2.31 3.29 -0.59
CA PHE A 189 0.94 3.28 -1.13
C PHE A 189 0.50 1.89 -1.68
N ALA A 190 0.95 0.80 -1.06
CA ALA A 190 0.59 -0.54 -1.50
C ALA A 190 -0.73 -0.99 -0.85
N ASN A 191 -1.85 -0.64 -1.48
CA ASN A 191 -3.21 -0.97 -1.02
C ASN A 191 -4.17 -1.16 -2.22
N PHE A 192 -5.38 -1.69 -1.99
CA PHE A 192 -6.35 -1.94 -3.07
C PHE A 192 -6.81 -0.65 -3.76
N SER A 193 -6.96 0.45 -3.02
CA SER A 193 -7.37 1.74 -3.59
C SER A 193 -6.33 2.29 -4.57
N SER A 194 -5.04 2.04 -4.31
CA SER A 194 -3.94 2.48 -5.16
C SER A 194 -3.92 1.78 -6.51
N ILE A 195 -4.48 0.57 -6.65
CA ILE A 195 -4.65 -0.07 -7.96
C ILE A 195 -5.60 0.76 -8.84
N ALA A 196 -6.72 1.21 -8.27
CA ALA A 196 -7.68 2.06 -8.97
C ALA A 196 -7.11 3.43 -9.30
N ILE A 197 -6.35 4.04 -8.37
CA ILE A 197 -5.66 5.32 -8.58
C ILE A 197 -4.64 5.18 -9.73
N GLN A 198 -3.83 4.13 -9.75
CA GLN A 198 -2.86 3.90 -10.84
C GLN A 198 -3.54 3.63 -12.18
N MET A 199 -4.71 2.99 -12.19
CA MET A 199 -5.49 2.83 -13.40
C MET A 199 -6.04 4.17 -13.92
N ALA A 200 -6.38 5.11 -13.04
CA ALA A 200 -6.80 6.46 -13.43
C ALA A 200 -5.61 7.31 -13.92
N VAL A 201 -4.48 7.31 -13.18
CA VAL A 201 -3.31 8.14 -13.48
C VAL A 201 -2.47 7.53 -14.60
N THR A 202 -1.86 6.37 -14.37
CA THR A 202 -1.00 5.70 -15.36
C THR A 202 -1.80 5.21 -16.56
N GLY A 203 -3.02 4.71 -16.34
CA GLY A 203 -3.92 4.35 -17.43
C GLY A 203 -4.50 5.58 -18.15
N GLY A 204 -4.41 6.76 -17.56
CA GLY A 204 -4.55 8.02 -18.28
C GLY A 204 -3.36 8.24 -19.22
N LEU A 205 -2.14 8.23 -18.67
CA LEU A 205 -0.90 8.47 -19.40
C LEU A 205 -0.66 7.49 -20.56
N ALA A 206 -1.15 6.25 -20.44
CA ALA A 206 -1.07 5.26 -21.51
C ALA A 206 -2.41 4.49 -21.57
N PRO A 207 -3.41 5.02 -22.30
CA PRO A 207 -4.75 4.43 -22.36
C PRO A 207 -4.74 2.97 -22.86
N ASN A 208 -3.83 2.65 -23.78
CA ASN A 208 -3.65 1.29 -24.29
C ASN A 208 -3.09 0.31 -23.24
N GLN A 209 -2.53 0.81 -22.13
CA GLN A 209 -1.94 -0.01 -21.06
C GLN A 209 -2.89 -0.25 -19.88
N ARG A 210 -4.12 0.31 -19.89
CA ARG A 210 -5.14 0.03 -18.86
C ARG A 210 -5.39 -1.46 -18.61
N PRO A 211 -5.46 -2.35 -19.63
CA PRO A 211 -5.65 -3.78 -19.40
C PRO A 211 -4.47 -4.42 -18.65
N VAL A 212 -3.24 -3.98 -18.94
CA VAL A 212 -2.03 -4.46 -18.27
C VAL A 212 -2.04 -4.06 -16.80
N ILE A 213 -2.39 -2.80 -16.50
CA ILE A 213 -2.50 -2.30 -15.12
C ILE A 213 -3.55 -3.09 -14.34
N ALA A 214 -4.73 -3.31 -14.92
CA ALA A 214 -5.80 -4.08 -14.27
C ALA A 214 -5.37 -5.53 -14.00
N ARG A 215 -4.68 -6.18 -14.96
CA ARG A 215 -4.22 -7.57 -14.81
C ARG A 215 -3.08 -7.73 -13.81
N LEU A 216 -2.16 -6.77 -13.75
CA LEU A 216 -1.00 -6.82 -12.86
C LEU A 216 -1.26 -6.20 -11.49
N GLY A 217 -2.37 -5.49 -11.28
CA GLY A 217 -2.65 -4.70 -10.07
C GLY A 217 -2.43 -5.47 -8.76
N LEU A 218 -2.95 -6.70 -8.65
CA LEU A 218 -2.77 -7.52 -7.43
C LEU A 218 -1.31 -7.96 -7.24
N LYS A 219 -0.61 -8.29 -8.33
CA LYS A 219 0.82 -8.63 -8.28
C LYS A 219 1.67 -7.42 -7.89
N ALA A 220 1.32 -6.24 -8.42
CA ALA A 220 1.98 -4.99 -8.11
C ALA A 220 1.75 -4.58 -6.64
N LEU A 221 0.53 -4.75 -6.12
CA LEU A 221 0.22 -4.56 -4.71
C LEU A 221 1.08 -5.48 -3.84
N ALA A 222 1.10 -6.79 -4.14
CA ALA A 222 1.90 -7.75 -3.39
C ALA A 222 3.40 -7.41 -3.42
N ALA A 223 3.93 -7.05 -4.60
CA ALA A 223 5.33 -6.64 -4.75
C ALA A 223 5.65 -5.36 -3.96
N GLY A 224 4.77 -4.35 -4.00
CA GLY A 224 4.91 -3.12 -3.23
C GLY A 224 4.87 -3.37 -1.72
N SER A 225 3.93 -4.20 -1.26
CA SER A 225 3.83 -4.62 0.15
C SER A 225 5.09 -5.35 0.61
N LEU A 226 5.61 -6.29 -0.19
CA LEU A 226 6.86 -7.00 0.10
C LEU A 226 8.07 -6.06 0.10
N ALA A 227 8.13 -5.07 -0.78
CA ALA A 227 9.19 -4.07 -0.78
C ALA A 227 9.18 -3.24 0.52
N ASN A 228 8.00 -2.87 1.03
CA ASN A 228 7.89 -2.18 2.32
C ASN A 228 8.31 -3.08 3.48
N LEU A 229 7.88 -4.34 3.49
CA LEU A 229 8.27 -5.32 4.52
C LEU A 229 9.78 -5.61 4.50
N MET A 230 10.40 -5.65 3.31
CA MET A 230 11.85 -5.80 3.17
C MET A 230 12.59 -4.60 3.77
N SER A 231 12.15 -3.37 3.48
CA SER A 231 12.69 -2.16 4.10
C SER A 231 12.55 -2.16 5.63
N ALA A 232 11.41 -2.66 6.13
CA ALA A 232 11.17 -2.81 7.56
C ALA A 232 12.09 -3.85 8.22
N ALA A 233 12.28 -5.00 7.58
CA ALA A 233 13.21 -6.02 8.03
C ALA A 233 14.64 -5.50 8.06
N LEU A 234 15.06 -4.77 7.01
CA LEU A 234 16.37 -4.15 6.95
C LEU A 234 16.55 -3.11 8.07
N ALA A 235 15.57 -2.26 8.32
CA ALA A 235 15.60 -1.32 9.44
C ALA A 235 15.72 -2.07 10.78
N GLY A 236 14.97 -3.16 10.96
CA GLY A 236 15.03 -4.01 12.14
C GLY A 236 16.41 -4.60 12.42
N LEU A 237 17.25 -4.85 11.41
CA LEU A 237 18.62 -5.31 11.59
C LEU A 237 19.54 -4.26 12.23
N PHE A 238 19.30 -2.97 11.93
CA PHE A 238 20.14 -1.86 12.41
C PHE A 238 19.62 -1.23 13.70
N LEU A 239 18.39 -1.54 14.11
CA LEU A 239 17.83 -1.05 15.36
C LEU A 239 18.31 -1.91 16.55
N PRO A 240 18.55 -1.31 17.72
CA PRO A 240 18.87 -2.04 18.94
C PRO A 240 17.70 -2.94 19.36
N LEU A 241 18.02 -4.06 20.02
CA LEU A 241 17.03 -4.98 20.61
C LEU A 241 16.31 -4.33 21.79
#